data_AF-A0A8J1ZXT7-F1
#
_entry.id   AF-A0A8J1ZXT7-F1
#
_cell.length_a   1.000
_cell.length_b   1.000
_cell.length_c   1.000
_cell.angle_alpha   90.00
_cell.angle_beta   90.00
_cell.angle_gamma   90.00
#
_symmetry.space_group_name_H-M   'P 1'
#
loop_
_entity.id
_entity.type
_entity.pdbx_description
1 polymer ?
#
loop_
_entity_poly.entity_id
_entity_poly.type
_entity_poly.pdbx_seq_one_letter_code
_entity_poly.pdbx_strand_id
1 'polypeptide(L)'
;MTTEVGNAPGPESRSADRQAEPQNAAGSASSGGTARASGGHHSKKREWIAQLQQQQTESQQCTMESNRSLLQSRAMAWEHVCDLRRLLEEQDGNRVRWQLAVYDGIRRLRQKTSTLATNTAPGARGMSGDKVAKAVAGLEQELLAFKEKQRQEYDELSLVESTTFETLTALEERFTAWTDQSSREPLVRPKTAAVSSAHGAGAGGRGGAGGTTPGGRNRPASARAAGGATSKTPNKGMKGAEHNNAAGEGAGRTQSSSSSAALDDIKTGAIYEGLSPRKRTLVSANGDKSVSQLRDALDALTAEIEHDGGATGGWLKDDHEAFMRAYAKHKSMETAPFYDYVTDLVHCSHEDVVEHVVWYKDFVRKSDLKRDLLGKWKDQRRRAMIEAHERLTDTRAEDLRAEAEARKRREEEQRLQNAFRKQKISEWKEKRAEQEALKKREEEDKIQAEKLRRAKIMEEQMKTRPAIVAYAQQKKELKMKEAAAVREKNISGKEALTAEQRQQLQERSLAYEKKRVRLLEEARAKERQLSKGTDPDEKPKQAPGNFLYYGHVQSRLHDQTEAQIQKLKARERDTKEADARSGKEGAKYGQQIAGNFANQVGIQATVRNVPQWRQNLYG
;
A
#
# COMPACT_ATOMS: atom_id res chain seq x y z
N MET A 1 -16.36 11.56 66.47
CA MET A 1 -15.30 10.54 66.55
C MET A 1 -14.51 10.61 65.27
N THR A 2 -13.40 11.32 65.36
CA THR A 2 -12.46 11.70 64.32
C THR A 2 -11.35 10.67 64.23
N THR A 3 -10.85 10.40 63.02
CA THR A 3 -9.42 10.07 62.81
C THR A 3 -9.05 10.46 61.39
N GLU A 4 -8.24 11.52 61.33
CA GLU A 4 -7.52 12.05 60.18
C GLU A 4 -6.32 11.14 59.86
N VAL A 5 -5.98 11.00 58.58
CA VAL A 5 -4.62 10.64 58.15
C VAL A 5 -4.23 11.56 56.99
N GLY A 6 -3.15 12.30 57.22
CA GLY A 6 -2.69 13.45 56.46
C GLY A 6 -2.07 13.14 55.10
N ASN A 7 -2.16 14.16 54.25
CA ASN A 7 -1.65 14.26 52.90
C ASN A 7 -0.42 15.18 52.93
N ALA A 8 0.73 14.73 52.43
CA ALA A 8 1.97 15.51 52.35
C ALA A 8 2.30 15.85 50.89
N PRO A 9 2.59 17.13 50.55
CA PRO A 9 3.05 17.51 49.21
C PRO A 9 4.58 17.50 49.10
N GLY A 10 5.10 16.86 48.05
CA GLY A 10 6.52 16.84 47.68
C GLY A 10 6.95 18.10 46.89
N PRO A 11 8.23 18.52 46.99
CA PRO A 11 8.69 19.81 46.48
C PRO A 11 9.08 19.80 45.00
N GLU A 12 8.70 20.90 44.34
CA GLU A 12 9.07 21.31 42.99
C GLU A 12 10.59 21.54 42.86
N SER A 13 11.23 20.90 41.88
CA SER A 13 12.62 21.17 41.49
C SER A 13 12.63 22.07 40.24
N ARG A 14 12.72 23.38 40.45
CA ARG A 14 13.04 24.38 39.41
C ARG A 14 14.55 24.46 39.25
N SER A 15 15.10 23.92 38.17
CA SER A 15 16.48 24.17 37.76
C SER A 15 16.49 25.39 36.84
N ALA A 16 16.92 26.52 37.38
CA ALA A 16 17.10 27.77 36.66
C ALA A 16 18.48 27.84 36.00
N ASP A 17 18.46 28.31 34.76
CA ASP A 17 19.57 28.87 33.98
C ASP A 17 20.51 29.75 34.82
N ARG A 18 21.81 29.48 34.72
CA ARG A 18 22.87 30.46 34.99
C ARG A 18 23.91 30.41 33.89
N GLN A 19 23.75 31.32 32.93
CA GLN A 19 24.81 31.79 32.03
C GLN A 19 25.90 32.46 32.87
N ALA A 20 27.14 32.00 32.71
CA ALA A 20 28.33 32.65 33.24
C ALA A 20 29.10 33.28 32.06
N GLU A 21 28.99 34.60 31.92
CA GLU A 21 29.95 35.42 31.19
C GLU A 21 31.24 35.55 32.01
N PRO A 22 32.43 35.33 31.43
CA PRO A 22 33.67 35.83 32.02
C PRO A 22 33.97 37.25 31.50
N GLN A 23 33.95 38.19 32.43
CA GLN A 23 34.35 39.58 32.24
C GLN A 23 35.85 39.70 31.91
N ASN A 24 36.13 40.55 30.93
CA ASN A 24 37.45 41.11 30.61
C ASN A 24 38.06 41.81 31.84
N ALA A 25 39.18 41.31 32.34
CA ALA A 25 40.07 42.04 33.23
C ALA A 25 41.38 42.34 32.50
N ALA A 26 41.51 43.60 32.07
CA ALA A 26 42.76 44.20 31.69
C ALA A 26 43.69 44.27 32.91
N GLY A 27 44.93 43.80 32.76
CA GLY A 27 45.93 43.80 33.82
C GLY A 27 47.33 43.78 33.22
N SER A 28 47.78 44.97 32.84
CA SER A 28 49.14 45.27 32.39
C SER A 28 50.15 45.00 33.51
N ALA A 29 51.16 44.18 33.25
CA ALA A 29 52.41 44.21 33.99
C ALA A 29 53.56 43.72 33.09
N SER A 30 54.27 44.71 32.57
CA SER A 30 55.60 44.63 31.97
C SER A 30 56.57 43.84 32.87
N SER A 31 57.14 42.76 32.36
CA SER A 31 58.49 42.34 32.72
C SER A 31 59.21 41.83 31.48
N GLY A 32 60.23 42.58 31.07
CA GLY A 32 61.16 42.21 30.03
C GLY A 32 62.00 41.01 30.48
N GLY A 33 61.96 39.95 29.68
CA GLY A 33 62.80 38.78 29.83
C GLY A 33 63.16 38.25 28.45
N THR A 34 64.41 38.47 28.06
CA THR A 34 65.05 38.02 26.82
C THR A 34 65.13 36.48 26.76
N ALA A 35 64.03 35.80 26.44
CA ALA A 35 64.01 34.37 26.13
C ALA A 35 64.21 34.15 24.62
N ARG A 36 65.46 34.25 24.20
CA ARG A 36 65.92 34.03 22.82
C ARG A 36 66.08 32.52 22.58
N ALA A 37 65.41 32.01 21.55
CA ALA A 37 65.80 30.84 20.74
C ALA A 37 65.55 29.38 21.21
N SER A 38 64.46 29.06 21.94
CA SER A 38 64.01 27.65 22.09
C SER A 38 62.60 27.33 21.54
N GLY A 39 61.87 28.33 21.04
CA GLY A 39 60.45 28.19 20.64
C GLY A 39 60.18 27.33 19.38
N GLY A 40 61.20 27.05 18.55
CA GLY A 40 61.01 26.35 17.27
C GLY A 40 60.63 24.87 17.43
N HIS A 41 61.18 24.17 18.43
CA HIS A 41 60.90 22.75 18.65
C HIS A 41 59.50 22.51 19.24
N HIS A 42 59.03 23.41 20.11
CA HIS A 42 57.68 23.31 20.65
C HIS A 42 56.61 23.62 19.60
N SER A 43 56.89 24.54 18.65
CA SER A 43 56.00 24.81 17.52
C SER A 43 55.84 23.58 16.63
N LYS A 44 56.95 22.96 16.22
CA LYS A 44 56.92 21.73 15.40
C LYS A 44 56.25 20.56 16.11
N LYS A 45 56.49 20.38 17.42
CA LYS A 45 55.82 19.35 18.22
C LYS A 45 54.30 19.56 18.28
N ARG A 46 53.84 20.80 18.43
CA ARG A 46 52.40 21.14 18.43
C ARG A 46 51.77 20.88 17.07
N GLU A 47 52.47 21.22 15.98
CA GLU A 47 52.02 20.97 14.61
C GLU A 47 51.90 19.47 14.32
N TRP A 48 52.88 18.66 14.75
CA TRP A 48 52.82 17.20 14.65
C TRP A 48 51.67 16.58 15.44
N ILE A 49 51.41 17.06 16.66
CA ILE A 49 50.27 16.59 17.47
C ILE A 49 48.95 16.94 16.78
N ALA A 50 48.84 18.14 16.20
CA ALA A 50 47.65 18.55 15.44
C ALA A 50 47.44 17.69 14.19
N GLN A 51 48.50 17.38 13.43
CA GLN A 51 48.42 16.49 12.26
C GLN A 51 48.00 15.07 12.64
N LEU A 52 48.54 14.53 13.74
CA LEU A 52 48.16 13.20 14.23
C LEU A 52 46.68 13.16 14.65
N GLN A 53 46.20 14.18 15.36
CA GLN A 53 44.79 14.30 15.72
C GLN A 53 43.90 14.42 14.49
N GLN A 54 44.31 15.21 13.49
CA GLN A 54 43.59 15.32 12.22
C GLN A 54 43.49 13.96 11.50
N GLN A 55 44.61 13.24 11.36
CA GLN A 55 44.61 11.92 10.74
C GLN A 55 43.75 10.91 11.52
N GLN A 56 43.73 11.00 12.85
CA GLN A 56 42.88 10.15 13.67
C GLN A 56 41.39 10.46 13.45
N THR A 57 41.02 11.73 13.32
CA THR A 57 39.64 12.12 12.98
C THR A 57 39.25 11.71 11.56
N GLU A 58 40.16 11.85 10.59
CA GLU A 58 39.92 11.42 9.19
C GLU A 58 39.78 9.90 9.09
N SER A 59 40.61 9.13 9.80
CA SER A 59 40.49 7.68 9.89
C SER A 59 39.15 7.27 10.52
N GLN A 60 38.74 7.93 11.61
CA GLN A 60 37.43 7.67 12.22
C GLN A 60 36.28 8.02 11.27
N GLN A 61 36.35 9.14 10.55
CA GLN A 61 35.35 9.52 9.55
C GLN A 61 35.27 8.52 8.42
N CYS A 62 36.41 8.11 7.85
CA CYS A 62 36.45 7.12 6.77
C CYS A 62 35.90 5.76 7.25
N THR A 63 36.18 5.38 8.49
CA THR A 63 35.60 4.17 9.11
C THR A 63 34.09 4.30 9.28
N MET A 64 33.60 5.48 9.72
CA MET A 64 32.17 5.76 9.84
C MET A 64 31.48 5.78 8.48
N GLU A 65 32.09 6.33 7.43
CA GLU A 65 31.55 6.37 6.07
C GLU A 65 31.51 4.98 5.42
N SER A 66 32.57 4.20 5.58
CA SER A 66 32.62 2.79 5.16
C SER A 66 31.53 1.97 5.88
N ASN A 67 31.42 2.14 7.20
CA ASN A 67 30.36 1.50 7.98
C ASN A 67 28.96 2.02 7.61
N ARG A 68 28.81 3.30 7.28
CA ARG A 68 27.53 3.89 6.84
C ARG A 68 27.08 3.29 5.52
N SER A 69 28.00 3.11 4.57
CA SER A 69 27.74 2.46 3.29
C SER A 69 27.41 0.96 3.46
N LEU A 70 28.08 0.27 4.38
CA LEU A 70 27.76 -1.12 4.74
C LEU A 70 26.41 -1.25 5.46
N LEU A 71 26.07 -0.30 6.34
CA LEU A 71 24.77 -0.27 7.03
C LEU A 71 23.63 0.12 6.08
N GLN A 72 23.91 0.95 5.07
CA GLN A 72 22.96 1.33 4.02
C GLN A 72 22.78 0.24 2.95
N SER A 73 23.84 -0.51 2.60
CA SER A 73 23.80 -1.56 1.56
C SER A 73 23.31 -2.91 2.07
N ARG A 74 23.35 -3.15 3.39
CA ARG A 74 22.97 -4.44 4.00
C ARG A 74 21.57 -4.46 4.61
N ALA A 75 20.92 -3.30 4.71
CA ALA A 75 19.48 -3.27 4.82
C ALA A 75 18.94 -3.57 3.43
N MET A 76 18.30 -4.73 3.23
CA MET A 76 17.30 -4.83 2.16
C MET A 76 16.50 -3.52 2.21
N ALA A 77 16.42 -2.81 1.07
CA ALA A 77 15.68 -1.56 1.00
C ALA A 77 14.37 -1.76 1.77
N TRP A 78 14.05 -0.85 2.68
CA TRP A 78 12.92 -1.03 3.60
C TRP A 78 11.62 -1.44 2.86
N GLU A 79 11.48 -0.98 1.61
CA GLU A 79 10.49 -1.42 0.63
C GLU A 79 10.43 -2.95 0.45
N HIS A 80 11.55 -3.63 0.22
CA HIS A 80 11.62 -5.09 0.09
C HIS A 80 11.24 -5.80 1.40
N VAL A 81 11.61 -5.25 2.55
CA VAL A 81 11.21 -5.80 3.85
C VAL A 81 9.70 -5.66 4.05
N CYS A 82 9.12 -4.52 3.68
CA CYS A 82 7.67 -4.29 3.67
C CYS A 82 6.96 -5.24 2.70
N ASP A 83 7.51 -5.46 1.51
CA ASP A 83 6.93 -6.39 0.54
C ASP A 83 6.96 -7.85 1.04
N LEU A 84 8.08 -8.30 1.62
CA LEU A 84 8.17 -9.62 2.23
C LEU A 84 7.18 -9.78 3.39
N ARG A 85 7.03 -8.75 4.23
CA ARG A 85 6.03 -8.75 5.30
C ARG A 85 4.61 -8.83 4.75
N ARG A 86 4.29 -8.03 3.73
CA ARG A 86 2.98 -8.06 3.05
C ARG A 86 2.69 -9.43 2.45
N LEU A 87 3.68 -10.06 1.81
CA LEU A 87 3.54 -11.42 1.27
C LEU A 87 3.32 -12.45 2.39
N LEU A 88 4.03 -12.35 3.51
CA LEU A 88 3.80 -13.22 4.67
C LEU A 88 2.39 -13.05 5.24
N GLU A 89 1.92 -11.81 5.40
CA GLU A 89 0.56 -11.51 5.85
C GLU A 89 -0.51 -12.02 4.86
N GLU A 90 -0.25 -11.93 3.56
CA GLU A 90 -1.12 -12.48 2.52
C GLU A 90 -1.18 -14.02 2.59
N GLN A 91 -0.04 -14.69 2.80
CA GLN A 91 0.03 -16.14 2.97
C GLN A 91 -0.67 -16.61 4.25
N ASP A 92 -0.47 -15.92 5.38
CA ASP A 92 -1.19 -16.20 6.63
C ASP A 92 -2.70 -16.00 6.45
N GLY A 93 -3.11 -14.93 5.76
CA GLY A 93 -4.51 -14.69 5.41
C GLY A 93 -5.10 -15.79 4.51
N ASN A 94 -4.34 -16.29 3.53
CA ASN A 94 -4.73 -17.41 2.68
C ASN A 94 -4.92 -18.69 3.50
N ARG A 95 -3.99 -18.99 4.40
CA ARG A 95 -4.05 -20.16 5.28
C ARG A 95 -5.29 -20.13 6.17
N VAL A 96 -5.59 -18.98 6.79
CA VAL A 96 -6.79 -18.83 7.64
C VAL A 96 -8.06 -18.99 6.79
N ARG A 97 -8.13 -18.39 5.60
CA ARG A 97 -9.27 -18.55 4.69
C ARG A 97 -9.50 -20.00 4.28
N TRP A 98 -8.41 -20.71 3.95
CA TRP A 98 -8.46 -22.13 3.62
C TRP A 98 -8.97 -22.96 4.81
N GLN A 99 -8.41 -22.75 6.01
CA GLN A 99 -8.87 -23.43 7.24
C GLN A 99 -10.37 -23.21 7.50
N LEU A 100 -10.84 -21.96 7.38
CA LEU A 100 -12.26 -21.65 7.54
C LEU A 100 -13.12 -22.35 6.48
N ALA A 101 -12.68 -22.39 5.22
CA ALA A 101 -13.38 -23.09 4.16
C ALA A 101 -13.50 -24.61 4.43
N VAL A 102 -12.44 -25.23 4.97
CA VAL A 102 -12.44 -26.63 5.41
C VAL A 102 -13.45 -26.85 6.52
N TYR A 103 -13.39 -26.04 7.58
CA TYR A 103 -14.29 -26.16 8.73
C TYR A 103 -15.75 -25.95 8.33
N ASP A 104 -16.04 -24.98 7.47
CA ASP A 104 -17.39 -24.75 6.95
C ASP A 104 -17.87 -25.92 6.08
N GLY A 105 -16.97 -26.51 5.27
CA GLY A 105 -17.27 -27.73 4.51
C GLY A 105 -17.66 -28.90 5.40
N ILE A 106 -16.85 -29.18 6.44
CA ILE A 106 -17.13 -30.23 7.43
C ILE A 106 -18.42 -29.94 8.20
N ARG A 107 -18.65 -28.68 8.60
CA ARG A 107 -19.86 -28.27 9.31
C ARG A 107 -21.12 -28.52 8.48
N ARG A 108 -21.10 -28.19 7.18
CA ARG A 108 -22.21 -28.47 6.26
C ARG A 108 -22.48 -29.97 6.13
N LEU A 109 -21.43 -30.79 5.97
CA LEU A 109 -21.57 -32.26 5.91
C LEU A 109 -22.20 -32.79 7.21
N ARG A 110 -21.70 -32.37 8.39
CA ARG A 110 -22.27 -32.76 9.68
C ARG A 110 -23.74 -32.34 9.83
N GLN A 111 -24.09 -31.13 9.40
CA GLN A 111 -25.47 -30.66 9.44
C GLN A 111 -26.38 -31.53 8.58
N LYS A 112 -25.96 -31.87 7.35
CA LYS A 112 -26.72 -32.77 6.47
C LYS A 112 -26.85 -34.18 7.05
N THR A 113 -25.78 -34.73 7.62
CA THR A 113 -25.80 -36.04 8.31
C THR A 113 -26.76 -36.01 9.50
N SER A 114 -26.76 -34.93 10.30
CA SER A 114 -27.69 -34.75 11.41
C SER A 114 -29.14 -34.67 10.94
N THR A 115 -29.42 -33.90 9.88
CA THR A 115 -30.77 -33.83 9.27
C THR A 115 -31.21 -35.19 8.74
N LEU A 116 -30.32 -35.96 8.13
CA LEU A 116 -30.64 -37.32 7.69
C LEU A 116 -30.97 -38.22 8.90
N ALA A 117 -30.14 -38.17 9.95
CA ALA A 117 -30.37 -38.94 11.18
C ALA A 117 -31.72 -38.63 11.83
N THR A 118 -32.09 -37.34 11.93
CA THR A 118 -33.40 -36.93 12.45
C THR A 118 -34.56 -37.40 11.59
N ASN A 119 -34.39 -37.43 10.26
CA ASN A 119 -35.41 -37.91 9.33
C ASN A 119 -35.55 -39.43 9.32
N THR A 120 -34.51 -40.16 9.73
CA THR A 120 -34.52 -41.63 9.85
C THR A 120 -34.90 -42.14 11.24
N ALA A 121 -35.08 -41.24 12.21
CA ALA A 121 -35.38 -41.63 13.58
C ALA A 121 -36.73 -42.39 13.68
N PRO A 122 -36.83 -43.44 14.52
CA PRO A 122 -38.07 -44.19 14.72
C PRO A 122 -39.19 -43.25 15.19
N GLY A 123 -40.20 -43.02 14.34
CA GLY A 123 -41.32 -42.11 14.59
C GLY A 123 -41.39 -40.88 13.68
N ALA A 124 -40.32 -40.57 12.92
CA ALA A 124 -40.39 -39.59 11.84
C ALA A 124 -41.19 -40.18 10.66
N ARG A 125 -42.29 -39.54 10.26
CA ARG A 125 -43.18 -40.03 9.19
C ARG A 125 -42.44 -40.10 7.84
N GLY A 126 -42.13 -41.32 7.39
CA GLY A 126 -42.38 -41.72 6.00
C GLY A 126 -41.26 -41.56 4.97
N MET A 127 -39.97 -41.52 5.33
CA MET A 127 -38.94 -41.85 4.33
C MET A 127 -38.95 -43.37 4.10
N SER A 128 -39.30 -43.80 2.88
CA SER A 128 -39.11 -45.19 2.47
C SER A 128 -37.63 -45.57 2.53
N GLY A 129 -37.33 -46.85 2.77
CA GLY A 129 -35.95 -47.36 2.82
C GLY A 129 -35.12 -46.93 1.61
N ASP A 130 -35.71 -46.96 0.42
CA ASP A 130 -35.06 -46.52 -0.83
C ASP A 130 -34.68 -45.04 -0.82
N LYS A 131 -35.51 -44.17 -0.23
CA LYS A 131 -35.21 -42.73 -0.11
C LYS A 131 -34.07 -42.49 0.88
N VAL A 132 -34.01 -43.26 1.96
CA VAL A 132 -32.91 -43.20 2.93
C VAL A 132 -31.62 -43.66 2.27
N ALA A 133 -31.62 -44.81 1.60
CA ALA A 133 -30.46 -45.34 0.89
C ALA A 133 -29.94 -44.34 -0.16
N LYS A 134 -30.83 -43.72 -0.93
CA LYS A 134 -30.46 -42.69 -1.90
C LYS A 134 -29.87 -41.42 -1.24
N ALA A 135 -30.41 -41.01 -0.09
CA ALA A 135 -29.89 -39.86 0.65
C ALA A 135 -28.51 -40.16 1.26
N VAL A 136 -28.30 -41.35 1.81
CA VAL A 136 -26.99 -41.82 2.30
C VAL A 136 -25.97 -41.83 1.16
N ALA A 137 -26.30 -42.46 0.03
CA ALA A 137 -25.42 -42.50 -1.14
C ALA A 137 -25.06 -41.09 -1.66
N GLY A 138 -26.02 -40.16 -1.62
CA GLY A 138 -25.77 -38.75 -1.95
C GLY A 138 -24.78 -38.07 -0.99
N LEU A 139 -24.92 -38.30 0.32
CA LEU A 139 -23.97 -37.77 1.32
C LEU A 139 -22.59 -38.39 1.21
N GLU A 140 -22.50 -39.68 0.90
CA GLU A 140 -21.23 -40.36 0.64
C GLU A 140 -20.53 -39.78 -0.59
N GLN A 141 -21.27 -39.54 -1.67
CA GLN A 141 -20.74 -38.88 -2.86
C GLN A 141 -20.26 -37.46 -2.57
N GLU A 142 -21.03 -36.66 -1.81
CA GLU A 142 -20.61 -35.32 -1.38
C GLU A 142 -19.36 -35.35 -0.49
N LEU A 143 -19.25 -36.32 0.42
CA LEU A 143 -18.09 -36.51 1.28
C LEU A 143 -16.85 -36.88 0.46
N LEU A 144 -16.98 -37.78 -0.52
CA LEU A 144 -15.90 -38.15 -1.43
C LEU A 144 -15.46 -36.96 -2.29
N ALA A 145 -16.40 -36.20 -2.84
CA ALA A 145 -16.10 -34.99 -3.60
C ALA A 145 -15.40 -33.93 -2.74
N PHE A 146 -15.83 -33.76 -1.48
CA PHE A 146 -15.17 -32.86 -0.54
C PHE A 146 -13.73 -33.31 -0.24
N LYS A 147 -13.50 -34.61 0.02
CA LYS A 147 -12.16 -35.15 0.25
C LYS A 147 -11.24 -34.97 -0.95
N GLU A 148 -11.71 -35.27 -2.15
CA GLU A 148 -10.91 -35.12 -3.37
C GLU A 148 -10.59 -33.65 -3.64
N LYS A 149 -11.54 -32.74 -3.42
CA LYS A 149 -11.28 -31.30 -3.52
C LYS A 149 -10.20 -30.86 -2.52
N GLN A 150 -10.28 -31.32 -1.27
CA GLN A 150 -9.28 -30.97 -0.25
C GLN A 150 -7.90 -31.55 -0.55
N ARG A 151 -7.86 -32.75 -1.15
CA ARG A 151 -6.62 -33.35 -1.64
C ARG A 151 -6.01 -32.51 -2.77
N GLN A 152 -6.80 -32.07 -3.74
CA GLN A 152 -6.32 -31.21 -4.83
C GLN A 152 -5.78 -29.87 -4.31
N GLU A 153 -6.50 -29.20 -3.41
CA GLU A 153 -6.04 -27.95 -2.77
C GLU A 153 -4.72 -28.17 -1.98
N TYR A 154 -4.58 -29.32 -1.30
CA TYR A 154 -3.35 -29.68 -0.60
C TYR A 154 -2.18 -29.95 -1.57
N ASP A 155 -2.41 -30.72 -2.64
CA ASP A 155 -1.39 -31.03 -3.64
C ASP A 155 -0.89 -29.75 -4.33
N GLU A 156 -1.80 -28.81 -4.63
CA GLU A 156 -1.45 -27.48 -5.17
C GLU A 156 -0.58 -26.67 -4.20
N LEU A 157 -0.97 -26.60 -2.92
CA LEU A 157 -0.20 -25.89 -1.90
C LEU A 157 1.18 -26.53 -1.66
N SER A 158 1.25 -27.87 -1.67
CA SER A 158 2.51 -28.61 -1.52
C SER A 158 3.46 -28.36 -2.68
N LEU A 159 2.94 -28.26 -3.91
CA LEU A 159 3.75 -27.90 -5.09
C LEU A 159 4.32 -26.47 -4.96
N VAL A 160 3.51 -25.51 -4.52
CA VAL A 160 3.97 -24.13 -4.27
C VAL A 160 5.03 -24.10 -3.17
N GLU A 161 4.86 -24.88 -2.09
CA GLU A 161 5.86 -24.98 -1.02
C GLU A 161 7.18 -25.58 -1.52
N SER A 162 7.16 -26.68 -2.26
CA SER A 162 8.36 -27.30 -2.82
C SER A 162 9.11 -26.35 -3.75
N THR A 163 8.38 -25.70 -4.66
CA THR A 163 8.99 -24.76 -5.63
C THR A 163 9.57 -23.53 -4.94
N THR A 164 8.87 -22.97 -3.95
CA THR A 164 9.41 -21.84 -3.17
C THR A 164 10.64 -22.25 -2.36
N PHE A 165 10.63 -23.43 -1.74
CA PHE A 165 11.80 -23.97 -1.05
C PHE A 165 13.01 -24.13 -1.98
N GLU A 166 12.83 -24.76 -3.14
CA GLU A 166 13.88 -24.91 -4.16
C GLU A 166 14.47 -23.56 -4.59
N THR A 167 13.62 -22.55 -4.81
CA THR A 167 14.10 -21.20 -5.16
C THR A 167 14.89 -20.54 -4.05
N LEU A 168 14.50 -20.73 -2.78
CA LEU A 168 15.23 -20.20 -1.62
C LEU A 168 16.58 -20.90 -1.46
N THR A 169 16.64 -22.22 -1.62
CA THR A 169 17.89 -22.99 -1.59
C THR A 169 18.83 -22.54 -2.71
N ALA A 170 18.34 -22.36 -3.94
CA ALA A 170 19.15 -21.87 -5.05
C ALA A 170 19.68 -20.44 -4.82
N LEU A 171 18.90 -19.57 -4.17
CA LEU A 171 19.35 -18.24 -3.78
C LEU A 171 20.40 -18.28 -2.67
N GLU A 172 20.22 -19.15 -1.67
CA GLU A 172 21.19 -19.39 -0.60
C GLU A 172 22.53 -19.88 -1.15
N GLU A 173 22.52 -20.88 -2.04
CA GLU A 173 23.71 -21.37 -2.74
C GLU A 173 24.42 -20.28 -3.56
N ARG A 174 23.65 -19.38 -4.18
CA ARG A 174 24.22 -18.25 -4.91
C ARG A 174 24.86 -17.23 -3.98
N PHE A 175 24.25 -16.97 -2.81
CA PHE A 175 24.83 -16.08 -1.81
C PHE A 175 26.10 -16.67 -1.19
N THR A 176 26.12 -17.96 -0.87
CA THR A 176 27.33 -18.63 -0.37
C THR A 176 28.45 -18.59 -1.40
N ALA A 177 28.14 -18.81 -2.68
CA ALA A 177 29.12 -18.66 -3.76
C ALA A 177 29.69 -17.23 -3.85
N TRP A 178 28.86 -16.18 -3.66
CA TRP A 178 29.35 -14.80 -3.66
C TRP A 178 30.22 -14.46 -2.45
N THR A 179 29.89 -14.99 -1.27
CA THR A 179 30.73 -14.79 -0.07
C THR A 179 32.07 -15.52 -0.20
N ASP A 180 32.09 -16.69 -0.82
CA ASP A 180 33.31 -17.47 -1.04
C ASP A 180 34.22 -16.82 -2.11
N GLN A 181 33.63 -16.23 -3.16
CA GLN A 181 34.37 -15.50 -4.19
C GLN A 181 35.01 -14.22 -3.66
N SER A 182 34.34 -13.51 -2.74
CA SER A 182 34.83 -12.23 -2.20
C SER A 182 36.09 -12.36 -1.33
N SER A 183 36.43 -13.57 -0.85
CA SER A 183 37.68 -13.82 -0.10
C SER A 183 38.84 -14.32 -0.97
N ARG A 184 38.61 -14.65 -2.25
CA ARG A 184 39.59 -15.35 -3.09
C ARG A 184 40.15 -14.56 -4.28
N GLU A 185 39.78 -13.30 -4.47
CA GLU A 185 40.54 -12.40 -5.35
C GLU A 185 41.61 -11.66 -4.55
N PRO A 186 42.88 -12.13 -4.49
CA PRO A 186 43.97 -11.20 -4.35
C PRO A 186 43.93 -10.28 -5.57
N LEU A 187 43.94 -8.97 -5.36
CA LEU A 187 44.16 -7.97 -6.40
C LEU A 187 45.50 -8.25 -7.11
N VAL A 188 45.52 -9.20 -8.04
CA VAL A 188 46.54 -9.26 -9.08
C VAL A 188 46.17 -8.13 -10.02
N ARG A 189 46.66 -6.93 -9.69
CA ARG A 189 46.68 -5.80 -10.62
C ARG A 189 47.12 -6.34 -11.97
N PRO A 190 46.30 -6.24 -13.03
CA PRO A 190 46.78 -6.59 -14.34
C PRO A 190 48.00 -5.72 -14.61
N LYS A 191 49.18 -6.35 -14.67
CA LYS A 191 50.39 -5.68 -15.18
C LYS A 191 49.97 -5.15 -16.54
N THR A 192 49.90 -3.83 -16.65
CA THR A 192 49.77 -3.13 -17.92
C THR A 192 51.03 -3.46 -18.72
N ALA A 193 50.99 -4.61 -19.41
CA ALA A 193 51.95 -4.95 -20.44
C ALA A 193 51.71 -3.92 -21.54
N ALA A 194 52.73 -3.08 -21.72
CA ALA A 194 52.81 -2.10 -22.77
C ALA A 194 52.42 -2.74 -24.10
N VAL A 195 51.45 -2.11 -24.75
CA VAL A 195 51.13 -2.34 -26.15
C VAL A 195 52.34 -1.91 -26.97
N SER A 196 53.21 -2.86 -27.33
CA SER A 196 54.09 -2.73 -28.48
C SER A 196 53.38 -3.32 -29.70
N SER A 197 52.90 -2.40 -30.51
CA SER A 197 52.51 -2.59 -31.91
C SER A 197 53.57 -3.39 -32.67
N ALA A 198 53.18 -4.52 -33.25
CA ALA A 198 53.87 -5.12 -34.37
C ALA A 198 52.86 -5.83 -35.28
N HIS A 199 52.69 -5.27 -36.47
CA HIS A 199 52.04 -5.88 -37.61
C HIS A 199 52.65 -7.24 -37.95
N GLY A 200 51.79 -8.21 -38.29
CA GLY A 200 52.22 -9.48 -38.85
C GLY A 200 51.05 -10.27 -39.40
N ALA A 201 50.79 -10.06 -40.69
CA ALA A 201 49.93 -10.92 -41.50
C ALA A 201 50.46 -12.36 -41.50
N GLY A 202 49.56 -13.35 -41.48
CA GLY A 202 49.97 -14.75 -41.58
C GLY A 202 48.80 -15.71 -41.61
N ALA A 203 48.51 -16.20 -42.81
CA ALA A 203 47.49 -17.18 -43.12
C ALA A 203 47.89 -18.61 -42.73
N GLY A 204 46.89 -19.49 -42.54
CA GLY A 204 46.97 -20.90 -42.93
C GLY A 204 47.08 -21.98 -41.83
N GLY A 205 46.35 -23.08 -42.03
CA GLY A 205 46.50 -24.37 -41.32
C GLY A 205 45.42 -24.60 -40.26
N ARG A 206 44.30 -25.32 -40.47
CA ARG A 206 44.05 -26.67 -41.03
C ARG A 206 44.57 -27.81 -40.11
N GLY A 207 43.63 -28.65 -39.65
CA GLY A 207 43.83 -29.93 -38.94
C GLY A 207 43.75 -29.78 -37.41
N GLY A 208 43.09 -30.62 -36.62
CA GLY A 208 42.34 -31.86 -36.81
C GLY A 208 41.56 -32.10 -35.49
N ALA A 209 40.37 -32.69 -35.57
CA ALA A 209 40.12 -34.09 -35.22
C ALA A 209 39.93 -34.37 -33.71
N GLY A 210 38.79 -35.00 -33.40
CA GLY A 210 38.64 -35.90 -32.25
C GLY A 210 37.91 -35.33 -31.04
N GLY A 211 36.65 -35.72 -30.83
CA GLY A 211 35.90 -35.36 -29.63
C GLY A 211 34.47 -35.90 -29.61
N THR A 212 34.38 -37.22 -29.51
CA THR A 212 33.18 -38.05 -29.32
C THR A 212 32.08 -37.47 -28.43
N THR A 213 30.86 -37.44 -28.93
CA THR A 213 29.61 -37.30 -28.16
C THR A 213 28.71 -38.51 -28.46
N PRO A 214 28.20 -39.28 -27.47
CA PRO A 214 27.01 -40.08 -27.65
C PRO A 214 25.79 -39.17 -27.39
N GLY A 215 24.79 -39.06 -28.27
CA GLY A 215 23.75 -40.08 -28.51
C GLY A 215 22.93 -40.27 -27.22
N GLY A 216 21.64 -39.95 -27.10
CA GLY A 216 20.59 -39.55 -28.03
C GLY A 216 19.25 -40.05 -27.47
N ARG A 217 18.21 -39.22 -27.60
CA ARG A 217 16.76 -39.55 -27.61
C ARG A 217 16.09 -39.95 -26.27
N ASN A 218 15.15 -39.11 -25.81
CA ASN A 218 13.74 -39.31 -26.15
C ASN A 218 12.89 -38.07 -25.85
N ARG A 219 12.14 -37.66 -26.86
CA ARG A 219 11.04 -36.70 -26.84
C ARG A 219 9.75 -37.50 -27.03
N PRO A 220 8.61 -37.03 -26.54
CA PRO A 220 7.48 -36.94 -27.45
C PRO A 220 6.93 -35.52 -27.54
N ALA A 221 6.44 -35.21 -28.73
CA ALA A 221 5.75 -33.99 -29.09
C ALA A 221 4.29 -34.04 -28.62
N SER A 222 3.76 -32.91 -28.18
CA SER A 222 2.38 -32.55 -28.45
C SER A 222 2.25 -31.04 -28.68
N ALA A 223 1.42 -30.71 -29.66
CA ALA A 223 1.18 -29.42 -30.29
C ALA A 223 0.29 -28.53 -29.38
N ARG A 224 0.59 -27.23 -29.23
CA ARG A 224 0.12 -26.07 -30.02
C ARG A 224 -1.24 -25.48 -29.58
N ALA A 225 -1.22 -24.25 -29.06
CA ALA A 225 -2.08 -23.09 -29.38
C ALA A 225 -1.81 -22.00 -28.30
N ALA A 226 -1.19 -20.84 -28.59
CA ALA A 226 -1.61 -19.66 -29.34
C ALA A 226 -2.15 -18.51 -28.44
N GLY A 227 -1.54 -17.32 -28.60
CA GLY A 227 -1.95 -16.00 -28.07
C GLY A 227 -1.18 -15.58 -26.80
N GLY A 228 -0.49 -14.44 -26.68
CA GLY A 228 -0.45 -13.18 -27.45
C GLY A 228 -0.52 -12.00 -26.46
N ALA A 229 0.19 -10.89 -26.75
CA ALA A 229 0.26 -9.59 -26.05
C ALA A 229 1.39 -9.43 -24.99
N THR A 230 2.54 -8.83 -25.31
CA THR A 230 2.91 -7.39 -25.40
C THR A 230 2.90 -6.60 -24.08
N SER A 231 4.08 -6.20 -23.60
CA SER A 231 4.30 -4.83 -23.12
C SER A 231 5.78 -4.46 -23.13
N LYS A 232 6.04 -3.32 -23.80
CA LYS A 232 7.29 -2.62 -24.02
C LYS A 232 7.45 -1.59 -22.90
N THR A 233 8.61 -1.46 -22.26
CA THR A 233 9.03 -0.20 -21.62
C THR A 233 10.54 -0.01 -21.74
N PRO A 234 11.02 1.26 -21.83
CA PRO A 234 12.38 1.58 -22.24
C PRO A 234 13.29 1.81 -21.03
N ASN A 235 14.58 1.47 -21.13
CA ASN A 235 15.58 1.97 -20.19
C ASN A 235 16.67 2.76 -20.89
N LYS A 236 16.93 3.94 -20.33
CA LYS A 236 17.76 5.06 -20.78
C LYS A 236 18.90 5.10 -19.76
N GLY A 237 20.12 4.68 -20.09
CA GLY A 237 21.13 5.55 -20.67
C GLY A 237 21.56 6.66 -19.71
N MET A 238 22.58 6.42 -18.87
CA MET A 238 23.41 7.49 -18.31
C MET A 238 24.83 6.99 -18.01
N LYS A 239 25.79 7.76 -18.53
CA LYS A 239 27.25 7.65 -18.43
C LYS A 239 27.77 8.58 -17.34
N GLY A 240 28.99 8.28 -16.86
CA GLY A 240 29.92 9.24 -16.24
C GLY A 240 29.98 9.15 -14.72
N ALA A 241 31.10 9.33 -14.04
CA ALA A 241 32.47 9.58 -14.45
C ALA A 241 33.38 9.24 -13.24
N GLU A 242 34.56 8.71 -13.53
CA GLU A 242 35.63 8.41 -12.57
C GLU A 242 36.41 9.67 -12.19
N HIS A 243 36.78 9.79 -10.91
CA HIS A 243 37.94 10.58 -10.50
C HIS A 243 38.76 9.85 -9.42
N ASN A 244 40.06 9.79 -9.69
CA ASN A 244 41.14 9.18 -8.93
C ASN A 244 41.66 10.11 -7.81
N ASN A 245 42.18 9.51 -6.72
CA ASN A 245 43.47 9.78 -6.05
C ASN A 245 43.49 9.02 -4.70
N ALA A 246 44.37 8.03 -4.49
CA ALA A 246 45.75 8.11 -3.96
C ALA A 246 45.77 8.38 -2.44
N ALA A 247 46.59 7.81 -1.56
CA ALA A 247 47.55 6.69 -1.46
C ALA A 247 48.00 6.76 0.03
N GLY A 248 48.39 5.66 0.68
CA GLY A 248 48.99 5.75 2.02
C GLY A 248 49.12 4.44 2.79
N GLU A 249 50.33 3.91 2.80
CA GLU A 249 50.78 2.65 3.41
C GLU A 249 50.83 2.72 4.95
N GLY A 250 50.87 1.56 5.62
CA GLY A 250 51.29 1.49 7.02
C GLY A 250 51.03 0.16 7.72
N ALA A 251 51.99 -0.75 7.62
CA ALA A 251 52.06 -2.02 8.36
C ALA A 251 52.19 -1.82 9.89
N GLY A 252 51.70 -2.79 10.67
CA GLY A 252 51.89 -2.75 12.13
C GLY A 252 51.29 -3.92 12.90
N ARG A 253 51.94 -5.08 12.82
CA ARG A 253 51.74 -6.27 13.66
C ARG A 253 52.29 -6.00 15.06
N THR A 254 51.52 -6.17 16.12
CA THR A 254 52.02 -6.63 17.43
C THR A 254 50.95 -7.37 18.22
N GLN A 255 51.39 -8.50 18.77
CA GLN A 255 50.72 -9.26 19.81
C GLN A 255 50.81 -8.46 21.13
N SER A 256 49.75 -8.49 21.92
CA SER A 256 49.89 -8.38 23.37
C SER A 256 48.76 -9.11 24.09
N SER A 257 49.23 -10.00 24.94
CA SER A 257 48.54 -10.78 25.93
C SER A 257 47.99 -9.92 27.07
N SER A 258 47.08 -10.57 27.81
CA SER A 258 46.86 -10.49 29.25
C SER A 258 45.70 -9.63 29.78
N SER A 259 44.96 -10.28 30.67
CA SER A 259 44.24 -9.73 31.82
C SER A 259 42.90 -9.02 31.54
N SER A 260 41.80 -9.71 31.86
CA SER A 260 40.67 -9.09 32.58
C SER A 260 39.69 -10.16 33.07
N ALA A 261 39.98 -10.73 34.24
CA ALA A 261 38.99 -11.43 35.06
C ALA A 261 38.37 -10.40 36.01
N ALA A 262 37.44 -9.56 35.52
CA ALA A 262 36.56 -8.69 36.34
C ALA A 262 35.54 -7.87 35.51
N LEU A 263 34.92 -8.42 34.44
CA LEU A 263 33.98 -7.64 33.61
C LEU A 263 32.77 -8.43 33.06
N ASP A 264 32.32 -9.49 33.73
CA ASP A 264 31.22 -10.34 33.20
C ASP A 264 29.79 -9.94 33.58
N ASP A 265 29.56 -8.95 34.46
CA ASP A 265 28.19 -8.71 34.98
C ASP A 265 27.38 -7.55 34.35
N ILE A 266 27.86 -6.87 33.29
CA ILE A 266 27.12 -5.72 32.71
C ILE A 266 26.88 -5.81 31.18
N LYS A 267 27.32 -6.87 30.48
CA LYS A 267 27.30 -6.88 29.00
C LYS A 267 26.45 -7.94 28.30
N THR A 268 25.45 -8.52 28.96
CA THR A 268 24.50 -9.45 28.32
C THR A 268 23.17 -8.81 27.89
N GLY A 269 22.84 -7.58 28.33
CA GLY A 269 21.55 -6.95 28.01
C GLY A 269 21.40 -6.43 26.57
N ALA A 270 22.48 -5.91 25.95
CA ALA A 270 22.37 -5.15 24.70
C ALA A 270 22.55 -5.98 23.41
N ILE A 271 22.96 -7.26 23.50
CA ILE A 271 23.24 -8.10 22.32
C ILE A 271 21.99 -8.91 21.88
N TYR A 272 20.94 -8.96 22.70
CA TYR A 272 19.75 -9.79 22.43
C TYR A 272 18.59 -9.10 21.70
N GLU A 273 18.66 -7.78 21.45
CA GLU A 273 17.55 -7.06 20.80
C GLU A 273 17.33 -7.43 19.31
N GLY A 274 18.35 -7.98 18.64
CA GLY A 274 18.27 -8.41 17.24
C GLY A 274 17.81 -9.87 17.01
N LEU A 275 17.62 -10.66 18.08
CA LEU A 275 17.24 -12.07 17.93
C LEU A 275 15.73 -12.21 17.73
N SER A 276 15.35 -13.00 16.72
CA SER A 276 13.97 -13.41 16.42
C SER A 276 13.25 -13.88 17.70
N PRO A 277 11.94 -13.59 17.88
CA PRO A 277 11.15 -14.01 19.04
C PRO A 277 11.29 -15.51 19.37
N ARG A 278 11.55 -16.34 18.36
CA ARG A 278 11.78 -17.78 18.49
C ARG A 278 13.11 -18.14 19.18
N LYS A 279 14.13 -17.29 19.06
CA LYS A 279 15.44 -17.48 19.72
C LYS A 279 15.48 -16.91 21.14
N ARG A 280 14.72 -15.84 21.43
CA ARG A 280 14.60 -15.29 22.81
C ARG A 280 13.90 -16.25 23.77
N THR A 281 12.85 -16.93 23.30
CA THR A 281 12.11 -17.93 24.10
C THR A 281 12.97 -19.16 24.45
N LEU A 282 13.82 -19.60 23.54
CA LEU A 282 14.75 -20.71 23.77
C LEU A 282 15.85 -20.39 24.79
N VAL A 283 16.29 -19.14 24.86
CA VAL A 283 17.32 -18.72 25.83
C VAL A 283 16.74 -18.54 27.22
N SER A 284 15.48 -18.10 27.34
CA SER A 284 14.78 -18.00 28.63
C SER A 284 14.51 -19.37 29.28
N ALA A 285 14.31 -20.43 28.49
CA ALA A 285 14.06 -21.79 29.00
C ALA A 285 15.31 -22.43 29.63
N ASN A 286 16.51 -21.89 29.40
CA ASN A 286 17.73 -22.34 30.08
C ASN A 286 17.92 -21.71 31.47
N GLY A 287 17.08 -20.74 31.86
CA GLY A 287 17.14 -20.09 33.18
C GLY A 287 16.44 -20.86 34.30
N ASP A 288 15.70 -21.92 33.98
CA ASP A 288 14.96 -22.70 34.97
C ASP A 288 15.94 -23.53 35.82
N LYS A 289 16.10 -23.13 37.09
CA LYS A 289 16.97 -23.80 38.07
C LYS A 289 16.74 -25.31 38.14
N SER A 290 15.50 -25.76 37.97
CA SER A 290 15.13 -27.18 37.95
C SER A 290 15.63 -27.93 36.71
N VAL A 291 15.63 -27.29 35.53
CA VAL A 291 16.17 -27.88 34.29
C VAL A 291 17.69 -28.00 34.40
N SER A 292 18.36 -27.02 35.02
CA SER A 292 19.79 -27.09 35.34
C SER A 292 20.09 -28.24 36.30
N GLN A 293 19.34 -28.36 37.41
CA GLN A 293 19.53 -29.44 38.38
C GLN A 293 19.37 -30.84 37.75
N LEU A 294 18.41 -31.03 36.85
CA LEU A 294 18.24 -32.29 36.13
C LEU A 294 19.39 -32.59 35.17
N ARG A 295 19.97 -31.55 34.57
CA ARG A 295 21.16 -31.68 33.71
C ARG A 295 22.39 -32.03 34.53
N ASP A 296 22.63 -31.32 35.63
CA ASP A 296 23.76 -31.58 36.52
C ASP A 296 23.69 -33.00 37.11
N ALA A 297 22.48 -33.47 37.45
CA ALA A 297 22.26 -34.85 37.89
C ALA A 297 22.52 -35.90 36.79
N LEU A 298 22.17 -35.60 35.53
CA LEU A 298 22.46 -36.47 34.38
C LEU A 298 23.96 -36.55 34.09
N ASP A 299 24.66 -35.42 34.19
CA ASP A 299 26.10 -35.32 33.97
C ASP A 299 26.86 -36.05 35.08
N ALA A 300 26.47 -35.85 36.35
CA ALA A 300 27.03 -36.58 37.49
C ALA A 300 26.84 -38.10 37.36
N LEU A 301 25.65 -38.56 36.97
CA LEU A 301 25.36 -39.98 36.83
C LEU A 301 26.05 -40.60 35.59
N THR A 302 26.27 -39.81 34.55
CA THR A 302 27.08 -40.25 33.40
C THR A 302 28.54 -40.40 33.78
N ALA A 303 29.09 -39.45 34.54
CA ALA A 303 30.45 -39.54 35.07
C ALA A 303 30.63 -40.74 36.02
N GLU A 304 29.62 -41.06 36.83
CA GLU A 304 29.63 -42.26 37.69
C GLU A 304 29.65 -43.56 36.87
N ILE A 305 28.85 -43.64 35.80
CA ILE A 305 28.87 -44.80 34.88
C ILE A 305 30.23 -44.92 34.18
N GLU A 306 30.82 -43.81 33.74
CA GLU A 306 32.14 -43.80 33.10
C GLU A 306 33.25 -44.21 34.07
N HIS A 307 33.19 -43.76 35.32
CA HIS A 307 34.12 -44.14 36.38
C HIS A 307 34.06 -45.64 36.69
N ASP A 308 32.87 -46.23 36.68
CA ASP A 308 32.66 -47.67 36.93
C ASP A 308 32.96 -48.56 35.72
N GLY A 309 33.77 -48.09 34.76
CA GLY A 309 34.17 -48.86 33.58
C GLY A 309 33.22 -48.76 32.39
N GLY A 310 32.30 -47.78 32.38
CA GLY A 310 31.48 -47.43 31.23
C GLY A 310 30.43 -48.48 30.88
N ALA A 311 30.25 -48.76 29.59
CA ALA A 311 29.25 -49.71 29.12
C ALA A 311 29.64 -51.19 29.33
N THR A 312 30.93 -51.47 29.51
CA THR A 312 31.45 -52.84 29.66
C THR A 312 31.94 -53.16 31.06
N GLY A 313 31.98 -52.19 31.98
CA GLY A 313 32.45 -52.41 33.35
C GLY A 313 33.95 -52.67 33.46
N GLY A 314 34.72 -52.22 32.47
CA GLY A 314 36.15 -52.53 32.37
C GLY A 314 36.46 -53.91 31.78
N TRP A 315 35.45 -54.75 31.50
CA TRP A 315 35.65 -56.00 30.76
C TRP A 315 35.97 -55.73 29.29
N LEU A 316 36.71 -56.67 28.68
CA LEU A 316 36.88 -56.69 27.24
C LEU A 316 35.52 -56.80 26.56
N LYS A 317 35.37 -56.15 25.42
CA LYS A 317 34.08 -56.06 24.73
C LYS A 317 33.52 -57.44 24.36
N ASP A 318 34.38 -58.35 23.88
CA ASP A 318 33.98 -59.69 23.45
C ASP A 318 33.50 -60.54 24.64
N ASP A 319 34.16 -60.40 25.78
CA ASP A 319 33.85 -61.05 27.05
C ASP A 319 32.52 -60.55 27.63
N HIS A 320 32.31 -59.23 27.59
CA HIS A 320 31.05 -58.61 27.97
C HIS A 320 29.90 -59.05 27.05
N GLU A 321 30.13 -59.13 25.73
CA GLU A 321 29.14 -59.64 24.77
C GLU A 321 28.82 -61.13 25.02
N ALA A 322 29.82 -61.95 25.34
CA ALA A 322 29.64 -63.34 25.71
C ALA A 322 28.81 -63.49 27.00
N PHE A 323 29.11 -62.69 28.02
CA PHE A 323 28.30 -62.57 29.25
C PHE A 323 26.84 -62.20 28.94
N MET A 324 26.62 -61.20 28.08
CA MET A 324 25.28 -60.77 27.69
C MET A 324 24.50 -61.86 26.94
N ARG A 325 25.16 -62.66 26.10
CA ARG A 325 24.55 -63.83 25.44
C ARG A 325 24.16 -64.91 26.45
N ALA A 326 25.00 -65.18 27.44
CA ALA A 326 24.70 -66.11 28.52
C ALA A 326 23.50 -65.61 29.37
N TYR A 327 23.47 -64.31 29.68
CA TYR A 327 22.38 -63.71 30.45
C TYR A 327 21.03 -63.83 29.75
N ALA A 328 20.99 -63.55 28.44
CA ALA A 328 19.78 -63.70 27.62
C ALA A 328 19.23 -65.14 27.63
N LYS A 329 20.11 -66.14 27.75
CA LYS A 329 19.74 -67.57 27.78
C LYS A 329 19.24 -68.03 29.15
N HIS A 330 19.85 -67.58 30.25
CA HIS A 330 19.57 -68.10 31.58
C HIS A 330 18.51 -67.31 32.37
N LYS A 331 18.11 -66.09 31.94
CA LYS A 331 17.10 -65.19 32.55
C LYS A 331 17.31 -64.80 34.03
N SER A 332 18.00 -65.62 34.82
CA SER A 332 18.37 -65.38 36.21
C SER A 332 19.89 -65.49 36.36
N MET A 333 20.49 -64.43 36.91
CA MET A 333 21.94 -64.33 37.14
C MET A 333 22.40 -65.07 38.40
N GLU A 334 21.49 -65.54 39.24
CA GLU A 334 21.82 -66.08 40.58
C GLU A 334 21.86 -67.61 40.62
N THR A 335 21.90 -68.25 39.45
CA THR A 335 21.88 -69.72 39.37
C THR A 335 23.30 -70.26 39.21
N ALA A 336 23.70 -71.27 39.99
CA ALA A 336 25.02 -71.90 39.86
C ALA A 336 25.37 -72.31 38.40
N PRO A 337 24.44 -72.89 37.60
CA PRO A 337 24.71 -73.23 36.20
C PRO A 337 25.01 -72.02 35.30
N PHE A 338 24.59 -70.82 35.67
CA PHE A 338 24.92 -69.60 34.92
C PHE A 338 26.38 -69.23 35.13
N TYR A 339 26.86 -69.26 36.38
CA TYR A 339 28.26 -68.93 36.68
C TYR A 339 29.23 -69.90 36.03
N ASP A 340 28.95 -71.21 36.10
CA ASP A 340 29.79 -72.23 35.47
C ASP A 340 29.86 -72.02 33.95
N TYR A 341 28.71 -71.76 33.32
CA TYR A 341 28.62 -71.53 31.88
C TYR A 341 29.38 -70.26 31.41
N VAL A 342 29.34 -69.18 32.19
CA VAL A 342 30.06 -67.94 31.85
C VAL A 342 31.56 -68.09 32.09
N THR A 343 31.96 -68.75 33.17
CA THR A 343 33.37 -69.03 33.52
C THR A 343 34.05 -69.81 32.38
N ASP A 344 33.38 -70.85 31.88
CA ASP A 344 33.87 -71.66 30.76
C ASP A 344 33.96 -70.86 29.44
N LEU A 345 33.03 -69.94 29.21
CA LEU A 345 32.92 -69.19 27.96
C LEU A 345 33.91 -68.02 27.86
N VAL A 346 34.20 -67.35 28.98
CA VAL A 346 35.00 -66.11 29.01
C VAL A 346 36.43 -66.36 29.52
N HIS A 347 36.71 -67.54 30.08
CA HIS A 347 38.01 -67.88 30.66
C HIS A 347 38.44 -66.93 31.81
N CYS A 348 37.46 -66.34 32.52
CA CYS A 348 37.68 -65.54 33.73
C CYS A 348 37.52 -66.39 35.01
N SER A 349 37.97 -65.87 36.15
CA SER A 349 37.73 -66.54 37.43
C SER A 349 36.26 -66.47 37.83
N HIS A 350 35.81 -67.42 38.67
CA HIS A 350 34.45 -67.39 39.20
C HIS A 350 34.19 -66.10 39.99
N GLU A 351 35.18 -65.64 40.75
CA GLU A 351 35.13 -64.38 41.48
C GLU A 351 34.89 -63.19 40.55
N ASP A 352 35.63 -63.09 39.44
CA ASP A 352 35.45 -61.99 38.46
C ASP A 352 34.03 -61.99 37.88
N VAL A 353 33.47 -63.16 37.57
CA VAL A 353 32.10 -63.28 37.05
C VAL A 353 31.09 -62.80 38.09
N VAL A 354 31.27 -63.14 39.38
CA VAL A 354 30.41 -62.68 40.46
C VAL A 354 30.49 -61.16 40.63
N GLU A 355 31.69 -60.59 40.63
CA GLU A 355 31.88 -59.13 40.69
C GLU A 355 31.21 -58.42 39.51
N HIS A 356 31.34 -58.98 38.30
CA HIS A 356 30.72 -58.43 37.09
C HIS A 356 29.19 -58.51 37.12
N VAL A 357 28.61 -59.57 37.71
CA VAL A 357 27.16 -59.67 37.92
C VAL A 357 26.66 -58.58 38.88
N VAL A 358 27.40 -58.33 39.96
CA VAL A 358 27.08 -57.24 40.92
C VAL A 358 27.16 -55.88 40.22
N TRP A 359 28.26 -55.62 39.51
CA TRP A 359 28.43 -54.42 38.71
C TRP A 359 27.29 -54.24 37.69
N TYR A 360 26.93 -55.29 36.96
CA TYR A 360 25.91 -55.21 35.91
C TYR A 360 24.53 -54.84 36.49
N LYS A 361 24.16 -55.40 37.64
CA LYS A 361 22.92 -55.03 38.34
C LYS A 361 22.91 -53.55 38.70
N ASP A 362 24.03 -53.03 39.20
CA ASP A 362 24.18 -51.61 39.53
C ASP A 362 24.18 -50.72 38.28
N PHE A 363 24.84 -51.15 37.20
CA PHE A 363 24.84 -50.48 35.91
C PHE A 363 23.42 -50.37 35.34
N VAL A 364 22.63 -51.44 35.36
CA VAL A 364 21.22 -51.42 34.90
C VAL A 364 20.41 -50.42 35.71
N ARG A 365 20.52 -50.44 37.05
CA ARG A 365 19.86 -49.48 37.93
C ARG A 365 20.24 -48.03 37.63
N LYS A 366 21.54 -47.75 37.43
CA LYS A 366 22.03 -46.41 37.05
C LYS A 366 21.52 -46.00 35.67
N SER A 367 21.53 -46.91 34.69
CA SER A 367 21.02 -46.67 33.33
C SER A 367 19.52 -46.36 33.31
N ASP A 368 18.74 -47.06 34.13
CA ASP A 368 17.31 -46.79 34.32
C ASP A 368 17.08 -45.41 34.94
N LEU A 369 17.83 -45.06 35.99
CA LEU A 369 17.77 -43.73 36.60
C LEU A 369 18.17 -42.63 35.61
N LYS A 370 19.19 -42.86 34.76
CA LYS A 370 19.56 -41.96 33.66
C LYS A 370 18.40 -41.73 32.71
N ARG A 371 17.72 -42.80 32.30
CA ARG A 371 16.56 -42.76 31.41
C ARG A 371 15.39 -41.98 32.04
N ASP A 372 15.12 -42.18 33.32
CA ASP A 372 14.08 -41.47 34.06
C ASP A 372 14.38 -39.97 34.20
N LEU A 373 15.62 -39.62 34.55
CA LEU A 373 16.06 -38.22 34.62
C LEU A 373 15.98 -37.54 33.25
N LEU A 374 16.37 -38.25 32.18
CA LEU A 374 16.25 -37.74 30.81
C LEU A 374 14.78 -37.54 30.41
N GLY A 375 13.88 -38.43 30.83
CA GLY A 375 12.43 -38.27 30.68
C GLY A 375 11.92 -37.01 31.38
N LYS A 376 12.22 -36.86 32.67
CA LYS A 376 11.86 -35.68 33.47
C LYS A 376 12.39 -34.38 32.87
N TRP A 377 13.64 -34.39 32.40
CA TRP A 377 14.25 -33.23 31.75
C TRP A 377 13.53 -32.84 30.45
N LYS A 378 13.23 -33.82 29.59
CA LYS A 378 12.45 -33.57 28.35
C LYS A 378 11.05 -33.04 28.65
N ASP A 379 10.36 -33.60 29.63
CA ASP A 379 9.01 -33.18 30.00
C ASP A 379 8.98 -31.80 30.64
N GLN A 380 9.98 -31.47 31.47
CA GLN A 380 10.09 -30.15 32.07
C GLN A 380 10.41 -29.09 31.02
N ARG A 381 11.32 -29.38 30.09
CA ARG A 381 11.62 -28.51 28.95
C ARG A 381 10.39 -28.29 28.05
N ARG A 382 9.60 -29.34 27.81
CA ARG A 382 8.34 -29.24 27.06
C ARG A 382 7.34 -28.34 27.78
N ARG A 383 7.16 -28.50 29.09
CA ARG A 383 6.28 -27.67 29.91
C ARG A 383 6.70 -26.20 29.91
N ALA A 384 7.98 -25.91 30.14
CA ALA A 384 8.52 -24.55 30.08
C ALA A 384 8.29 -23.90 28.70
N MET A 385 8.40 -24.66 27.62
CA MET A 385 8.13 -24.16 26.27
C MET A 385 6.64 -23.84 26.05
N ILE A 386 5.73 -24.69 26.54
CA ILE A 386 4.28 -24.46 26.47
C ILE A 386 3.91 -23.22 27.28
N GLU A 387 4.38 -23.12 28.52
CA GLU A 387 4.11 -21.97 29.40
C GLU A 387 4.66 -20.66 28.82
N ALA A 388 5.86 -20.67 28.25
CA ALA A 388 6.41 -19.52 27.56
C ALA A 388 5.57 -19.11 26.35
N HIS A 389 5.00 -20.08 25.63
CA HIS A 389 4.11 -19.80 24.51
C HIS A 389 2.76 -19.21 24.97
N GLU A 390 2.17 -19.76 26.03
CA GLU A 390 0.92 -19.25 26.63
C GLU A 390 1.07 -17.81 27.13
N ARG A 391 2.17 -17.51 27.84
CA ARG A 391 2.49 -16.15 28.28
C ARG A 391 2.59 -15.17 27.09
N LEU A 392 3.23 -15.58 26.00
CA LEU A 392 3.31 -14.76 24.79
C LEU A 392 1.95 -14.54 24.12
N THR A 393 1.07 -15.54 24.14
CA THR A 393 -0.28 -15.40 23.60
C THR A 393 -1.14 -14.47 24.46
N ASP A 394 -1.00 -14.55 25.79
CA ASP A 394 -1.73 -13.69 26.73
C ASP A 394 -1.30 -12.24 26.59
N THR A 395 0.01 -11.95 26.56
CA THR A 395 0.51 -10.58 26.34
C THR A 395 0.03 -10.01 25.01
N ARG A 396 0.02 -10.84 23.94
CA ARG A 396 -0.48 -10.40 22.63
C ARG A 396 -1.99 -10.10 22.67
N ALA A 397 -2.76 -10.86 23.43
CA ALA A 397 -4.19 -10.62 23.59
C ALA A 397 -4.47 -9.33 24.37
N GLU A 398 -3.66 -9.02 25.38
CA GLU A 398 -3.72 -7.76 26.13
C GLU A 398 -3.35 -6.56 25.26
N ASP A 399 -2.28 -6.66 24.46
CA ASP A 399 -1.88 -5.61 23.52
C ASP A 399 -2.99 -5.30 22.50
N LEU A 400 -3.62 -6.34 21.94
CA LEU A 400 -4.76 -6.18 21.02
C LEU A 400 -5.97 -5.50 21.68
N ARG A 401 -6.22 -5.77 22.97
CA ARG A 401 -7.28 -5.08 23.73
C ARG A 401 -6.92 -3.61 23.96
N ALA A 402 -5.68 -3.31 24.33
CA ALA A 402 -5.19 -1.95 24.52
C ALA A 402 -5.24 -1.13 23.22
N GLU A 403 -4.85 -1.72 22.09
CA GLU A 403 -4.96 -1.10 20.76
C GLU A 403 -6.41 -0.81 20.37
N ALA A 404 -7.33 -1.74 20.65
CA ALA A 404 -8.76 -1.57 20.37
C ALA A 404 -9.37 -0.42 21.21
N GLU A 405 -8.98 -0.30 22.48
CA GLU A 405 -9.38 0.81 23.35
C GLU A 405 -8.80 2.14 22.88
N ALA A 406 -7.52 2.18 22.51
CA ALA A 406 -6.88 3.37 21.96
C ALA A 406 -7.56 3.82 20.66
N ARG A 407 -7.97 2.89 19.80
CA ARG A 407 -8.73 3.19 18.59
C ARG A 407 -10.10 3.81 18.91
N LYS A 408 -10.84 3.27 19.86
CA LYS A 408 -12.13 3.84 20.30
C LYS A 408 -11.96 5.28 20.80
N ARG A 409 -10.93 5.55 21.60
CA ARG A 409 -10.63 6.91 22.08
C ARG A 409 -10.37 7.89 20.93
N ARG A 410 -9.57 7.50 19.94
CA ARG A 410 -9.31 8.33 18.74
C ARG A 410 -10.58 8.60 17.93
N GLU A 411 -11.45 7.61 17.79
CA GLU A 411 -12.73 7.76 17.08
C GLU A 411 -13.69 8.71 17.83
N GLU A 412 -13.73 8.65 19.17
CA GLU A 412 -14.51 9.58 20.01
C GLU A 412 -13.98 11.01 19.93
N GLU A 413 -12.65 11.20 20.02
CA GLU A 413 -12.02 12.51 19.85
C GLU A 413 -12.31 13.11 18.47
N GLN A 414 -12.22 12.30 17.41
CA GLN A 414 -12.58 12.75 16.06
C GLN A 414 -14.07 13.11 15.95
N ARG A 415 -14.96 12.35 16.60
CA ARG A 415 -16.39 12.67 16.65
C ARG A 415 -16.64 14.02 17.32
N LEU A 416 -15.98 14.29 18.45
CA LEU A 416 -16.07 15.58 19.14
C LEU A 416 -15.53 16.73 18.28
N GLN A 417 -14.37 16.55 17.65
CA GLN A 417 -13.81 17.56 16.73
C GLN A 417 -14.75 17.84 15.54
N ASN A 418 -15.33 16.79 14.96
CA ASN A 418 -16.26 16.92 13.84
C ASN A 418 -17.57 17.59 14.28
N ALA A 419 -18.09 17.29 15.47
CA ALA A 419 -19.25 17.96 16.04
C ALA A 419 -18.99 19.46 16.26
N PHE A 420 -17.83 19.81 16.82
CA PHE A 420 -17.42 21.19 17.01
C PHE A 420 -17.26 21.95 15.67
N ARG A 421 -16.65 21.32 14.66
CA ARG A 421 -16.57 21.90 13.30
C ARG A 421 -17.95 22.12 12.69
N LYS A 422 -18.88 21.18 12.87
CA LYS A 422 -20.27 21.31 12.39
C LYS A 422 -20.97 22.51 13.05
N GLN A 423 -20.81 22.72 14.35
CA GLN A 423 -21.35 23.88 15.06
C GLN A 423 -20.81 25.20 14.51
N LYS A 424 -19.49 25.30 14.30
CA LYS A 424 -18.90 26.49 13.66
C LYS A 424 -19.45 26.76 12.26
N ILE A 425 -19.66 25.69 11.47
CA ILE A 425 -20.25 25.81 10.13
C ILE A 425 -21.72 26.26 10.21
N SER A 426 -22.51 25.76 11.17
CA SER A 426 -23.90 26.19 11.33
C SER A 426 -23.98 27.65 11.76
N GLU A 427 -23.18 28.07 12.74
CA GLU A 427 -23.11 29.48 13.17
C GLU A 427 -22.70 30.41 12.02
N TRP A 428 -21.73 29.99 11.20
CA TRP A 428 -21.34 30.75 10.02
C TRP A 428 -22.44 30.85 8.96
N LYS A 429 -23.20 29.75 8.74
CA LYS A 429 -24.34 29.75 7.82
C LYS A 429 -25.47 30.64 8.30
N GLU A 430 -25.75 30.63 9.60
CA GLU A 430 -26.78 31.47 10.23
C GLU A 430 -26.41 32.95 10.08
N LYS A 431 -25.20 33.35 10.47
CA LYS A 431 -24.72 34.73 10.26
C LYS A 431 -24.77 35.17 8.80
N ARG A 432 -24.43 34.27 7.87
CA ARG A 432 -24.51 34.56 6.44
C ARG A 432 -25.95 34.73 5.96
N ALA A 433 -26.88 33.89 6.44
CA ALA A 433 -28.30 34.00 6.14
C ALA A 433 -28.90 35.29 6.72
N GLU A 434 -28.51 35.69 7.93
CA GLU A 434 -28.89 36.97 8.53
C GLU A 434 -28.41 38.17 7.71
N GLN A 435 -27.14 38.15 7.27
CA GLN A 435 -26.60 39.19 6.41
C GLN A 435 -27.32 39.28 5.05
N GLU A 436 -27.66 38.13 4.47
CA GLU A 436 -28.40 38.09 3.21
C GLU A 436 -29.85 38.55 3.39
N ALA A 437 -30.50 38.19 4.49
CA ALA A 437 -31.83 38.68 4.84
C ALA A 437 -31.84 40.19 5.09
N LEU A 438 -30.79 40.74 5.71
CA LEU A 438 -30.64 42.17 5.91
C LEU A 438 -30.51 42.90 4.56
N LYS A 439 -29.64 42.41 3.68
CA LYS A 439 -29.49 42.97 2.31
C LYS A 439 -30.80 42.91 1.53
N LYS A 440 -31.54 41.82 1.65
CA LYS A 440 -32.84 41.67 1.00
C LYS A 440 -33.87 42.68 1.52
N ARG A 441 -33.91 42.91 2.83
CA ARG A 441 -34.77 43.96 3.43
C ARG A 441 -34.38 45.35 2.92
N GLU A 442 -33.08 45.66 2.88
CA GLU A 442 -32.60 46.94 2.32
C GLU A 442 -32.95 47.12 0.84
N GLU A 443 -32.89 46.04 0.03
CA GLU A 443 -33.29 46.07 -1.38
C GLU A 443 -34.81 46.25 -1.53
N GLU A 444 -35.61 45.56 -0.72
CA GLU A 444 -37.06 45.72 -0.69
C GLU A 444 -37.45 47.16 -0.30
N ASP A 445 -36.77 47.75 0.70
CA ASP A 445 -36.96 49.14 1.10
C ASP A 445 -36.57 50.12 -0.01
N LYS A 446 -35.49 49.87 -0.75
CA LYS A 446 -35.09 50.66 -1.93
C LYS A 446 -36.14 50.60 -3.03
N ILE A 447 -36.65 49.40 -3.33
CA ILE A 447 -37.71 49.21 -4.34
C ILE A 447 -38.98 49.95 -3.92
N GLN A 448 -39.36 49.90 -2.64
CA GLN A 448 -40.53 50.63 -2.13
C GLN A 448 -40.32 52.15 -2.21
N ALA A 449 -39.14 52.64 -1.83
CA ALA A 449 -38.79 54.05 -1.94
C ALA A 449 -38.81 54.52 -3.41
N GLU A 450 -38.32 53.71 -4.35
CA GLU A 450 -38.38 54.02 -5.78
C GLU A 450 -39.82 54.03 -6.31
N LYS A 451 -40.65 53.06 -5.91
CA LYS A 451 -42.09 53.05 -6.26
C LYS A 451 -42.79 54.31 -5.77
N LEU A 452 -42.54 54.72 -4.53
CA LEU A 452 -43.07 55.97 -3.96
C LEU A 452 -42.58 57.20 -4.74
N ARG A 453 -41.31 57.23 -5.15
CA ARG A 453 -40.78 58.31 -6.01
C ARG A 453 -41.46 58.33 -7.38
N ARG A 454 -41.62 57.19 -8.04
CA ARG A 454 -42.31 57.07 -9.33
C ARG A 454 -43.77 57.49 -9.22
N ALA A 455 -44.47 57.13 -8.13
CA ALA A 455 -45.84 57.55 -7.88
C ALA A 455 -45.95 59.08 -7.73
N LYS A 456 -45.04 59.72 -6.98
CA LYS A 456 -45.00 61.19 -6.86
C LYS A 456 -44.76 61.87 -8.20
N ILE A 457 -43.81 61.39 -9.00
CA ILE A 457 -43.55 61.92 -10.35
C ILE A 457 -44.78 61.77 -11.24
N MET A 458 -45.45 60.61 -11.21
CA MET A 458 -46.69 60.40 -11.96
C MET A 458 -47.82 61.33 -11.50
N GLU A 459 -47.95 61.59 -10.21
CA GLU A 459 -48.92 62.54 -9.65
C GLU A 459 -48.65 63.97 -10.13
N GLU A 460 -47.39 64.41 -10.11
CA GLU A 460 -46.97 65.72 -10.64
C GLU A 460 -47.20 65.81 -12.16
N GLN A 461 -46.96 64.73 -12.91
CA GLN A 461 -47.27 64.67 -14.33
C GLN A 461 -48.77 64.74 -14.61
N MET A 462 -49.60 64.10 -13.79
CA MET A 462 -51.06 64.20 -13.90
C MET A 462 -51.56 65.62 -13.60
N LYS A 463 -50.92 66.34 -12.67
CA LYS A 463 -51.24 67.74 -12.36
C LYS A 463 -50.80 68.72 -13.47
N THR A 464 -49.66 68.46 -14.11
CA THR A 464 -49.09 69.35 -15.15
C THR A 464 -49.64 69.08 -16.56
N ARG A 465 -50.01 67.83 -16.87
CA ARG A 465 -50.61 67.44 -18.16
C ARG A 465 -51.78 68.32 -18.63
N PRO A 466 -52.81 68.63 -17.82
CA PRO A 466 -53.93 69.44 -18.27
C PRO A 466 -53.49 70.87 -18.66
N ALA A 467 -52.52 71.45 -17.94
CA ALA A 467 -51.96 72.77 -18.28
C ALA A 467 -51.18 72.74 -19.61
N ILE A 468 -50.40 71.68 -19.85
CA ILE A 468 -49.66 71.49 -21.12
C ILE A 468 -50.64 71.29 -22.30
N VAL A 469 -51.70 70.51 -22.09
CA VAL A 469 -52.73 70.27 -23.13
C VAL A 469 -53.51 71.55 -23.43
N ALA A 470 -53.89 72.33 -22.41
CA ALA A 470 -54.56 73.61 -22.59
C ALA A 470 -53.68 74.61 -23.36
N TYR A 471 -52.39 74.71 -23.00
CA TYR A 471 -51.43 75.55 -23.72
C TYR A 471 -51.22 75.08 -25.17
N ALA A 472 -51.17 73.77 -25.42
CA ALA A 472 -51.05 73.22 -26.77
C ALA A 472 -52.30 73.49 -27.63
N GLN A 473 -53.50 73.45 -27.03
CA GLN A 473 -54.75 73.82 -27.70
C GLN A 473 -54.77 75.31 -28.06
N GLN A 474 -54.42 76.19 -27.13
CA GLN A 474 -54.28 77.63 -27.39
C GLN A 474 -53.27 77.92 -28.51
N LYS A 475 -52.12 77.21 -28.50
CA LYS A 475 -51.09 77.35 -29.53
C LYS A 475 -51.55 76.83 -30.91
N LYS A 476 -52.36 75.76 -30.94
CA LYS A 476 -52.98 75.27 -32.19
C LYS A 476 -54.01 76.26 -32.72
N GLU A 477 -54.81 76.87 -31.86
CA GLU A 477 -55.78 77.89 -32.27
C GLU A 477 -55.09 79.14 -32.83
N LEU A 478 -54.01 79.59 -32.19
CA LEU A 478 -53.18 80.69 -32.70
C LEU A 478 -52.58 80.34 -34.07
N LYS A 479 -52.00 79.15 -34.23
CA LYS A 479 -51.47 78.69 -35.52
C LYS A 479 -52.55 78.54 -36.58
N MET A 480 -53.75 78.10 -36.23
CA MET A 480 -54.88 78.03 -37.16
C MET A 480 -55.32 79.42 -37.61
N LYS A 481 -55.34 80.41 -36.71
CA LYS A 481 -55.62 81.82 -37.05
C LYS A 481 -54.52 82.43 -37.93
N GLU A 482 -53.25 82.19 -37.62
CA GLU A 482 -52.13 82.60 -38.46
C GLU A 482 -52.14 81.92 -39.84
N ALA A 483 -52.40 80.60 -39.89
CA ALA A 483 -52.49 79.86 -41.14
C ALA A 483 -53.69 80.31 -41.99
N ALA A 484 -54.81 80.69 -41.38
CA ALA A 484 -55.95 81.29 -42.07
C ALA A 484 -55.58 82.67 -42.66
N ALA A 485 -54.89 83.52 -41.91
CA ALA A 485 -54.40 84.82 -42.40
C ALA A 485 -53.34 84.69 -43.51
N VAL A 486 -52.49 83.67 -43.45
CA VAL A 486 -51.52 83.35 -44.51
C VAL A 486 -52.20 82.72 -45.74
N ARG A 487 -53.30 81.99 -45.56
CA ARG A 487 -54.12 81.48 -46.67
C ARG A 487 -54.84 82.60 -47.40
N GLU A 488 -55.38 83.58 -46.67
CA GLU A 488 -56.06 84.74 -47.24
C GLU A 488 -55.09 85.62 -48.05
N LYS A 489 -53.83 85.75 -47.62
CA LYS A 489 -52.76 86.42 -48.38
C LYS A 489 -52.19 85.60 -49.56
N ASN A 490 -52.43 84.29 -49.63
CA ASN A 490 -51.88 83.41 -50.68
C ASN A 490 -52.90 82.99 -51.76
N ILE A 491 -54.14 83.49 -51.70
CA ILE A 491 -55.15 83.27 -52.74
C ILE A 491 -55.04 84.32 -53.88
N SER A 492 -54.23 85.38 -53.72
CA SER A 492 -53.96 86.40 -54.75
C SER A 492 -52.67 86.16 -55.58
N GLY A 493 -52.02 85.00 -55.48
CA GLY A 493 -50.69 84.80 -56.08
C GLY A 493 -50.32 83.35 -56.40
N LYS A 494 -51.23 82.58 -56.99
CA LYS A 494 -50.88 81.28 -57.59
C LYS A 494 -51.39 81.18 -59.01
N GLU A 495 -50.55 81.61 -59.95
CA GLU A 495 -50.66 81.24 -61.35
C GLU A 495 -50.74 79.71 -61.46
N ALA A 496 -51.76 79.24 -62.16
CA ALA A 496 -51.94 77.82 -62.42
C ALA A 496 -50.75 77.31 -63.24
N LEU A 497 -49.98 76.35 -62.70
CA LEU A 497 -48.92 75.65 -63.43
C LEU A 497 -49.44 75.23 -64.81
N THR A 498 -48.81 75.78 -65.85
CA THR A 498 -49.10 75.51 -67.26
C THR A 498 -48.90 74.02 -67.57
N ALA A 499 -49.65 73.52 -68.56
CA ALA A 499 -49.66 72.11 -68.92
C ALA A 499 -48.25 71.56 -69.24
N GLU A 500 -47.37 72.39 -69.81
CA GLU A 500 -45.96 72.05 -70.07
C GLU A 500 -45.14 71.77 -68.80
N GLN A 501 -45.38 72.52 -67.71
CA GLN A 501 -44.64 72.31 -66.45
C GLN A 501 -45.08 71.01 -65.77
N ARG A 502 -46.33 70.58 -65.97
CA ARG A 502 -46.80 69.26 -65.52
C ARG A 502 -46.22 68.12 -66.35
N GLN A 503 -46.08 68.33 -67.67
CA GLN A 503 -45.42 67.37 -68.55
C GLN A 503 -43.94 67.20 -68.21
N GLN A 504 -43.20 68.30 -67.99
CA GLN A 504 -41.79 68.22 -67.56
C GLN A 504 -41.63 67.53 -66.20
N LEU A 505 -42.57 67.71 -65.27
CA LEU A 505 -42.54 67.00 -63.99
C LEU A 505 -42.79 65.49 -64.17
N GLN A 506 -43.73 65.12 -65.05
CA GLN A 506 -44.02 63.72 -65.38
C GLN A 506 -42.88 63.04 -66.13
N GLU A 507 -42.24 63.73 -67.07
CA GLU A 507 -41.06 63.23 -67.78
C GLU A 507 -39.88 63.07 -66.84
N ARG A 508 -39.68 64.02 -65.92
CA ARG A 508 -38.66 63.93 -64.89
C ARG A 508 -38.92 62.77 -63.93
N SER A 509 -40.17 62.52 -63.54
CA SER A 509 -40.49 61.35 -62.71
C SER A 509 -40.29 60.03 -63.46
N LEU A 510 -40.67 59.95 -64.74
CA LEU A 510 -40.43 58.78 -65.59
C LEU A 510 -38.93 58.53 -65.83
N ALA A 511 -38.13 59.59 -65.94
CA ALA A 511 -36.68 59.48 -66.06
C ALA A 511 -36.02 58.91 -64.79
N TYR A 512 -36.50 59.30 -63.60
CA TYR A 512 -36.06 58.72 -62.33
C TYR A 512 -36.43 57.24 -62.22
N GLU A 513 -37.64 56.87 -62.63
CA GLU A 513 -38.10 55.48 -62.63
C GLU A 513 -37.24 54.60 -63.56
N LYS A 514 -36.99 55.07 -64.80
CA LYS A 514 -36.14 54.37 -65.78
C LYS A 514 -34.70 54.18 -65.28
N LYS A 515 -34.13 55.20 -64.62
CA LYS A 515 -32.78 55.12 -64.04
C LYS A 515 -32.69 54.10 -62.90
N ARG A 516 -33.73 53.99 -62.09
CA ARG A 516 -33.83 53.03 -60.98
C ARG A 516 -33.95 51.59 -61.47
N VAL A 517 -34.70 51.33 -62.54
CA VAL A 517 -34.82 50.00 -63.16
C VAL A 517 -33.48 49.54 -63.75
N ARG A 518 -32.76 50.44 -64.44
CA ARG A 518 -31.45 50.12 -65.03
C ARG A 518 -30.40 49.70 -63.99
N LEU A 519 -30.38 50.37 -62.83
CA LEU A 519 -29.50 50.02 -61.71
C LEU A 519 -29.82 48.65 -61.10
N LEU A 520 -31.09 48.26 -61.07
CA LEU A 520 -31.51 46.95 -60.57
C LEU A 520 -31.17 45.82 -61.55
N GLU A 521 -31.25 46.07 -62.85
CA GLU A 521 -30.84 45.11 -63.88
C GLU A 521 -29.32 44.90 -63.92
N GLU A 522 -28.53 45.97 -63.77
CA GLU A 522 -27.07 45.87 -63.64
C GLU A 522 -26.64 45.10 -62.39
N ALA A 523 -27.36 45.28 -61.27
CA ALA A 523 -27.12 44.50 -60.05
C ALA A 523 -27.40 43.00 -60.26
N ARG A 524 -28.51 42.66 -60.92
CA ARG A 524 -28.87 41.26 -61.23
C ARG A 524 -27.95 40.62 -62.28
N ALA A 525 -27.43 41.40 -63.22
CA ALA A 525 -26.47 40.92 -64.21
C ALA A 525 -25.11 40.59 -63.56
N LYS A 526 -24.64 41.42 -62.62
CA LYS A 526 -23.42 41.14 -61.83
C LYS A 526 -23.56 39.90 -60.95
N GLU A 527 -24.75 39.64 -60.41
CA GLU A 527 -25.05 38.44 -59.63
C GLU A 527 -25.06 37.16 -60.49
N ARG A 528 -25.54 37.25 -61.74
CA ARG A 528 -25.52 36.14 -62.71
C ARG A 528 -24.13 35.84 -63.30
N GLN A 529 -23.24 36.83 -63.37
CA GLN A 529 -21.85 36.60 -63.80
C GLN A 529 -21.01 35.93 -62.71
N LEU A 530 -21.35 36.11 -61.42
CA LEU A 530 -20.67 35.45 -60.31
C LEU A 530 -21.05 33.97 -60.12
N SER A 531 -22.16 33.49 -60.71
CA SER A 531 -22.69 32.14 -60.45
C SER A 531 -22.43 31.11 -61.57
N LYS A 532 -21.64 31.44 -62.60
CA LYS A 532 -21.48 30.60 -63.81
C LYS A 532 -20.07 29.99 -64.03
N GLY A 533 -19.26 29.86 -62.98
CA GLY A 533 -17.90 29.33 -63.12
C GLY A 533 -17.33 28.68 -61.87
N THR A 534 -18.02 27.70 -61.29
CA THR A 534 -17.43 26.86 -60.24
C THR A 534 -17.92 25.42 -60.37
N ASP A 535 -17.01 24.55 -60.81
CA ASP A 535 -17.13 23.09 -60.81
C ASP A 535 -17.36 22.55 -59.38
N PRO A 536 -18.12 21.47 -59.18
CA PRO A 536 -18.48 20.97 -57.86
C PRO A 536 -17.55 19.84 -57.42
N ASP A 537 -16.22 20.07 -57.34
CA ASP A 537 -15.35 19.10 -56.65
C ASP A 537 -14.02 19.71 -56.22
N GLU A 538 -14.04 20.60 -55.22
CA GLU A 538 -12.82 20.85 -54.44
C GLU A 538 -13.14 21.42 -53.06
N LYS A 539 -12.68 20.71 -52.03
CA LYS A 539 -12.76 21.11 -50.62
C LYS A 539 -12.10 22.49 -50.44
N PRO A 540 -12.72 23.45 -49.73
CA PRO A 540 -12.12 24.76 -49.55
C PRO A 540 -10.96 24.67 -48.56
N LYS A 541 -9.74 24.76 -49.10
CA LYS A 541 -8.58 25.22 -48.33
C LYS A 541 -8.82 26.68 -47.96
N GLN A 542 -8.72 26.94 -46.66
CA GLN A 542 -8.85 28.25 -46.03
C GLN A 542 -7.84 29.22 -46.67
N ALA A 543 -8.36 30.28 -47.29
CA ALA A 543 -7.60 31.48 -47.64
C ALA A 543 -7.86 32.56 -46.57
N PRO A 544 -6.86 33.42 -46.29
CA PRO A 544 -6.77 34.19 -45.05
C PRO A 544 -7.86 35.25 -44.98
N GLY A 545 -8.71 35.09 -43.96
CA GLY A 545 -9.82 35.98 -43.69
C GLY A 545 -9.34 37.41 -43.46
N ASN A 546 -9.96 38.32 -44.21
CA ASN A 546 -9.95 39.76 -44.04
C ASN A 546 -10.73 40.14 -42.75
N PHE A 547 -10.29 39.60 -41.62
CA PHE A 547 -10.96 39.62 -40.31
C PHE A 547 -10.48 40.80 -39.44
N LEU A 548 -10.19 41.96 -40.04
CA LEU A 548 -9.72 43.14 -39.31
C LEU A 548 -10.68 44.33 -39.27
N TYR A 549 -11.81 44.28 -40.00
CA TYR A 549 -12.74 45.42 -40.00
C TYR A 549 -13.91 45.31 -39.01
N TYR A 550 -14.18 44.11 -38.47
CA TYR A 550 -15.26 43.88 -37.49
C TYR A 550 -14.82 43.09 -36.24
N GLY A 551 -13.50 42.95 -36.01
CA GLY A 551 -12.96 42.19 -34.86
C GLY A 551 -13.25 42.78 -33.47
N HIS A 552 -13.83 43.98 -33.39
CA HIS A 552 -14.25 44.63 -32.14
C HIS A 552 -15.73 44.39 -31.82
N VAL A 553 -16.51 43.83 -32.74
CA VAL A 553 -17.91 43.48 -32.50
C VAL A 553 -17.97 42.00 -32.18
N GLN A 554 -17.93 41.67 -30.89
CA GLN A 554 -18.14 40.29 -30.45
C GLN A 554 -19.52 39.83 -30.96
N SER A 555 -19.53 38.71 -31.68
CA SER A 555 -20.75 38.11 -32.21
C SER A 555 -21.70 37.77 -31.07
N ARG A 556 -22.74 38.60 -30.89
CA ARG A 556 -23.86 38.33 -29.98
C ARG A 556 -24.70 37.11 -30.38
N LEU A 557 -24.31 36.41 -31.45
CA LEU A 557 -24.95 35.17 -31.90
C LEU A 557 -24.63 33.98 -30.98
N HIS A 558 -23.59 34.09 -30.14
CA HIS A 558 -23.22 33.08 -29.13
C HIS A 558 -23.36 33.56 -27.68
N ASP A 559 -23.77 34.81 -27.46
CA ASP A 559 -24.19 35.25 -26.14
C ASP A 559 -25.53 34.59 -25.84
N GLN A 560 -25.51 33.54 -25.02
CA GLN A 560 -26.72 32.97 -24.47
C GLN A 560 -27.49 34.11 -23.80
N THR A 561 -28.61 34.50 -24.39
CA THR A 561 -29.46 35.57 -23.85
C THR A 561 -29.80 35.23 -22.40
N GLU A 562 -29.84 36.23 -21.52
CA GLU A 562 -30.14 36.00 -20.09
C GLU A 562 -31.44 35.19 -19.89
N ALA A 563 -32.41 35.34 -20.80
CA ALA A 563 -33.62 34.54 -20.85
C ALA A 563 -33.36 33.03 -21.08
N GLN A 564 -32.38 32.66 -21.91
CA GLN A 564 -31.97 31.28 -22.14
C GLN A 564 -31.20 30.71 -20.95
N ILE A 565 -30.34 31.51 -20.30
CA ILE A 565 -29.65 31.13 -19.06
C ILE A 565 -30.68 30.91 -17.93
N GLN A 566 -31.69 31.78 -17.82
CA GLN A 566 -32.77 31.61 -16.84
C GLN A 566 -33.62 30.37 -17.12
N LYS A 567 -33.91 30.05 -18.39
CA LYS A 567 -34.60 28.79 -18.76
C LYS A 567 -33.78 27.54 -18.43
N LEU A 568 -32.48 27.55 -18.67
CA LEU A 568 -31.60 26.43 -18.30
C LEU A 568 -31.53 26.25 -16.78
N LYS A 569 -31.40 27.35 -16.02
CA LYS A 569 -31.41 27.31 -14.54
C LYS A 569 -32.76 26.86 -13.97
N ALA A 570 -33.89 27.23 -14.59
CA ALA A 570 -35.21 26.75 -14.19
C ALA A 570 -35.31 25.23 -14.41
N ARG A 571 -34.85 24.74 -15.58
CA ARG A 571 -34.85 23.31 -15.90
C ARG A 571 -33.98 22.49 -14.95
N GLU A 572 -32.82 23.00 -14.53
CA GLU A 572 -31.97 22.36 -13.52
C GLU A 572 -32.59 22.30 -12.13
N ARG A 573 -33.39 23.31 -11.74
CA ARG A 573 -34.15 23.27 -10.48
C ARG A 573 -35.24 22.22 -10.55
N ASP A 574 -35.99 22.19 -11.65
CA ASP A 574 -37.07 21.21 -11.84
C ASP A 574 -36.55 19.77 -11.82
N THR A 575 -35.37 19.51 -12.41
CA THR A 575 -34.73 18.18 -12.34
C THR A 575 -34.28 17.84 -10.92
N LYS A 576 -33.65 18.78 -10.19
CA LYS A 576 -33.22 18.55 -8.81
C LYS A 576 -34.41 18.36 -7.86
N GLU A 577 -35.50 19.07 -8.09
CA GLU A 577 -36.73 18.94 -7.30
C GLU A 577 -37.47 17.63 -7.62
N ALA A 578 -37.45 17.20 -8.89
CA ALA A 578 -37.93 15.87 -9.28
C ALA A 578 -37.09 14.74 -8.66
N ASP A 579 -35.76 14.87 -8.65
CA ASP A 579 -34.85 13.91 -8.03
C ASP A 579 -35.05 13.86 -6.51
N ALA A 580 -35.21 15.02 -5.86
CA ALA A 580 -35.50 15.12 -4.43
C ALA A 580 -36.87 14.53 -4.04
N ARG A 581 -37.90 14.71 -4.89
CA ARG A 581 -39.22 14.07 -4.69
C ARG A 581 -39.20 12.57 -4.95
N SER A 582 -38.27 12.09 -5.78
CA SER A 582 -38.20 10.66 -6.14
C SER A 582 -37.69 9.76 -5.01
N GLY A 583 -37.09 10.32 -3.94
CA GLY A 583 -36.74 9.60 -2.72
C GLY A 583 -35.89 8.34 -2.90
N LYS A 584 -35.28 8.15 -4.08
CA LYS A 584 -34.46 6.97 -4.40
C LYS A 584 -33.00 7.31 -4.21
N GLU A 585 -32.59 7.32 -2.95
CA GLU A 585 -31.19 7.09 -2.60
C GLU A 585 -30.78 5.69 -3.09
N GLY A 586 -29.81 5.64 -4.00
CA GLY A 586 -28.98 4.45 -4.20
C GLY A 586 -29.47 3.40 -5.19
N ALA A 587 -29.44 3.70 -6.49
CA ALA A 587 -29.25 2.68 -7.52
C ALA A 587 -27.83 2.80 -8.10
N LYS A 588 -26.90 2.11 -7.46
CA LYS A 588 -25.45 2.10 -7.71
C LYS A 588 -25.05 1.15 -8.86
N TYR A 589 -25.85 1.08 -9.93
CA TYR A 589 -25.56 0.24 -11.09
C TYR A 589 -25.73 0.99 -12.41
N GLY A 590 -24.59 1.39 -12.98
CA GLY A 590 -24.20 1.03 -14.33
C GLY A 590 -25.11 1.47 -15.47
N GLN A 591 -24.99 2.74 -15.85
CA GLN A 591 -25.40 3.20 -17.18
C GLN A 591 -24.30 2.82 -18.19
N GLN A 592 -24.24 1.54 -18.57
CA GLN A 592 -23.62 1.11 -19.82
C GLN A 592 -24.73 0.92 -20.85
N ILE A 593 -24.90 1.94 -21.68
CA ILE A 593 -25.66 1.84 -22.93
C ILE A 593 -24.74 1.11 -23.91
N ALA A 594 -24.96 -0.18 -24.09
CA ALA A 594 -24.50 -0.93 -25.25
C ALA A 594 -25.74 -1.34 -26.05
N GLY A 595 -25.86 -0.79 -27.25
CA GLY A 595 -26.89 -1.16 -28.20
C GLY A 595 -26.71 -2.57 -28.73
N ASN A 596 -27.80 -3.32 -28.84
CA ASN A 596 -28.14 -4.17 -29.98
C ASN A 596 -29.46 -4.89 -29.66
N PHE A 597 -30.57 -4.31 -30.12
CA PHE A 597 -31.86 -5.00 -30.22
C PHE A 597 -32.17 -5.19 -31.71
N ALA A 598 -31.53 -6.20 -32.30
CA ALA A 598 -32.03 -6.84 -33.51
C ALA A 598 -31.53 -8.29 -33.51
N ASN A 599 -32.47 -9.22 -33.46
CA ASN A 599 -32.30 -10.66 -33.62
C ASN A 599 -31.78 -11.42 -32.40
N GLN A 600 -32.69 -11.85 -31.52
CA GLN A 600 -32.77 -13.28 -31.23
C GLN A 600 -34.13 -13.69 -30.67
N VAL A 601 -34.64 -14.73 -31.33
CA VAL A 601 -35.88 -15.46 -31.14
C VAL A 601 -35.79 -16.27 -29.84
N GLY A 602 -36.86 -16.27 -29.03
CA GLY A 602 -36.90 -17.11 -27.83
C GLY A 602 -38.03 -16.74 -26.88
N ILE A 603 -39.26 -16.91 -27.34
CA ILE A 603 -40.47 -16.75 -26.53
C ILE A 603 -40.48 -17.84 -25.44
N GLN A 604 -40.33 -17.44 -24.18
CA GLN A 604 -40.97 -18.14 -23.06
C GLN A 604 -41.67 -17.10 -22.18
N ALA A 605 -42.99 -17.10 -22.30
CA ALA A 605 -43.90 -16.24 -21.56
C ALA A 605 -43.85 -16.57 -20.07
N THR A 606 -43.41 -15.61 -19.25
CA THR A 606 -43.67 -15.63 -17.82
C THR A 606 -44.96 -14.87 -17.52
N VAL A 607 -45.82 -15.58 -16.81
CA VAL A 607 -47.17 -15.28 -16.38
C VAL A 607 -47.22 -13.94 -15.64
N ARG A 608 -48.10 -13.03 -16.09
CA ARG A 608 -48.46 -11.83 -15.35
C ARG A 608 -49.23 -12.22 -14.08
N ASN A 609 -48.74 -11.79 -12.93
CA ASN A 609 -49.46 -11.82 -11.66
C ASN A 609 -50.75 -11.02 -11.79
N VAL A 610 -51.90 -11.69 -11.60
CA VAL A 610 -53.22 -11.08 -11.51
C VAL A 610 -53.47 -10.66 -10.05
N PRO A 611 -53.82 -9.40 -9.78
CA PRO A 611 -54.14 -8.93 -8.42
C PRO A 611 -55.35 -9.64 -7.78
N GLN A 612 -55.27 -9.91 -6.48
CA GLN A 612 -56.16 -10.73 -5.66
C GLN A 612 -57.66 -10.34 -5.60
N TRP A 613 -58.10 -9.21 -6.16
CA TRP A 613 -59.48 -8.74 -6.01
C TRP A 613 -60.47 -9.29 -7.06
N ARG A 614 -60.06 -10.23 -7.92
CA ARG A 614 -60.91 -10.84 -8.96
C ARG A 614 -61.32 -12.31 -8.72
N GLN A 615 -61.11 -12.88 -7.53
CA GLN A 615 -61.41 -14.31 -7.29
C GLN A 615 -62.81 -14.65 -6.77
N ASN A 616 -63.70 -13.68 -6.50
CA ASN A 616 -65.04 -13.97 -5.96
C ASN A 616 -66.18 -13.65 -6.93
N LEU A 617 -66.22 -14.34 -8.08
CA LEU A 617 -67.46 -14.61 -8.81
C LEU A 617 -67.20 -15.92 -9.58
N TYR A 618 -68.09 -16.90 -9.40
CA TYR A 618 -68.06 -18.31 -9.84
C TYR A 618 -67.38 -19.31 -8.89
N GLY A 619 -68.22 -19.97 -8.08
CA GLY A 619 -67.87 -21.13 -7.25
C GLY A 619 -68.62 -21.11 -5.93
#